data_AF-A0AA91PZN1-F1
#
_entry.id   AF-A0AA91PZN1-F1
#
_cell.length_a   1.000
_cell.length_b   1.000
_cell.length_c   1.000
_cell.angle_alpha   90.00
_cell.angle_beta   90.00
_cell.angle_gamma   90.00
#
_symmetry.space_group_name_H-M   'P 1'
#
loop_
_entity.id
_entity.type
_entity.pdbx_description
1 polymer ?
#
loop_
_entity_poly.entity_id
_entity_poly.type
_entity_poly.pdbx_seq_one_letter_code
_entity_poly.pdbx_strand_id
1 'polypeptide(L)'
;MDSVTRHLTQVKSSLETSIHNLYANIEHKVPENIDLALKSYAHALANTSKDEALSDLASLKITPATVTISLTTVAMVFFLNKLFKSSSSGSKPAPTKKKKKKLTKTQKANKEIQAVLDFVEETYVPQIEEFFEKYSTISPENREYKFKYFEEMLLKELMKLDGIDTAGNDVLRENRKKVIKFIQSYQKKLDQFKSENP
;
A
#
# COMPACT_ATOMS: atom_id res chain seq x y z
N MET A 1 -25.09 25.29 31.53
CA MET A 1 -24.07 25.04 30.49
C MET A 1 -22.67 25.42 30.98
N ASP A 2 -22.49 25.60 32.29
CA ASP A 2 -21.36 26.36 32.85
C ASP A 2 -20.13 25.52 33.18
N SER A 3 -20.26 24.19 33.31
CA SER A 3 -19.10 23.31 33.57
C SER A 3 -18.26 23.10 32.32
N VAL A 4 -18.90 22.97 31.15
CA VAL A 4 -18.21 22.79 29.86
C VAL A 4 -17.39 24.04 29.55
N THR A 5 -17.97 25.23 29.73
CA THR A 5 -17.27 26.50 29.51
C THR A 5 -16.06 26.67 30.44
N ARG A 6 -16.17 26.23 31.71
CA ARG A 6 -15.06 26.27 32.69
C ARG A 6 -13.95 25.29 32.35
N HIS A 7 -14.28 24.08 31.89
CA HIS A 7 -13.27 23.13 31.43
C HIS A 7 -12.59 23.61 30.14
N LEU A 8 -13.33 24.25 29.24
CA LEU A 8 -12.79 24.80 28.00
C LEU A 8 -11.86 25.99 28.27
N THR A 9 -12.20 26.87 29.22
CA THR A 9 -11.31 27.97 29.62
C THR A 9 -10.06 27.46 30.34
N GLN A 10 -10.16 26.41 31.16
CA GLN A 10 -9.01 25.79 31.82
C GLN A 10 -8.08 25.06 30.84
N VAL A 11 -8.64 24.36 29.86
CA VAL A 11 -7.86 23.71 28.78
C VAL A 11 -7.21 24.77 27.91
N LYS A 12 -7.92 25.86 27.59
CA LYS A 12 -7.37 26.98 26.80
C LYS A 12 -6.20 27.65 27.51
N SER A 13 -6.33 27.99 28.79
CA SER A 13 -5.24 28.63 29.54
C SER A 13 -4.04 27.70 29.71
N SER A 14 -4.26 26.40 29.95
CA SER A 14 -3.17 25.41 30.04
C SER A 14 -2.46 25.20 28.70
N LEU A 15 -3.21 25.29 27.59
CA LEU A 15 -2.66 25.23 26.24
C LEU A 15 -1.83 26.49 25.93
N GLU A 16 -2.33 27.68 26.25
CA GLU A 16 -1.61 28.94 26.06
C GLU A 16 -0.27 28.96 26.80
N THR A 17 -0.24 28.55 28.07
CA THR A 17 1.02 28.46 28.84
C THR A 17 1.99 27.43 28.25
N SER A 18 1.48 26.29 27.77
CA SER A 18 2.31 25.25 27.14
C SER A 18 2.88 25.71 25.81
N ILE A 19 2.10 26.44 25.01
CA ILE A 19 2.51 27.03 23.75
C ILE A 19 3.58 28.10 24.01
N HIS A 20 3.38 29.01 24.96
CA HIS A 20 4.37 30.03 25.31
C HIS A 20 5.69 29.42 25.81
N ASN A 21 5.63 28.37 26.63
CA ASN A 21 6.83 27.65 27.08
C ASN A 21 7.56 26.93 25.93
N LEU A 22 6.83 26.42 24.94
CA LEU A 22 7.43 25.84 23.74
C LEU A 22 8.07 26.93 22.88
N TYR A 23 7.39 28.05 22.62
CA TYR A 23 7.94 29.16 21.86
C TYR A 23 9.22 29.72 22.48
N ALA A 24 9.21 30.02 23.79
CA ALA A 24 10.40 30.53 24.48
C ALA A 24 11.60 29.56 24.42
N ASN A 25 11.33 28.25 24.40
CA ASN A 25 12.36 27.21 24.29
C ASN A 25 12.88 26.99 22.86
N ILE A 26 12.13 27.42 21.84
CA ILE A 26 12.46 27.22 20.43
C ILE A 26 13.07 28.49 19.82
N GLU A 27 12.69 29.67 20.31
CA GLU A 27 13.09 30.99 19.78
C GLU A 27 14.61 31.18 19.67
N HIS A 28 15.40 30.57 20.55
CA HIS A 28 16.87 30.70 20.57
C HIS A 28 17.61 29.59 19.79
N LYS A 29 16.92 28.63 19.19
CA LYS A 29 17.52 27.49 18.46
C LYS A 29 17.14 27.41 16.99
N VAL A 30 16.33 28.35 16.49
CA VAL A 30 15.93 28.40 15.08
C VAL A 30 16.86 29.37 14.36
N PRO A 31 17.79 28.89 13.50
CA PRO A 31 18.65 29.77 12.72
C PRO A 31 17.83 30.56 11.69
N GLU A 32 18.26 31.80 11.38
CA GLU A 32 17.52 32.78 10.54
C GLU A 32 17.09 32.23 9.17
N ASN A 33 17.87 31.31 8.60
CA ASN A 33 17.56 30.66 7.33
C ASN A 33 16.27 29.81 7.38
N ILE A 34 15.88 29.31 8.55
CA ILE A 34 14.67 28.54 8.75
C ILE A 34 13.45 29.45 8.90
N ASP A 35 13.62 30.64 9.50
CA ASP A 35 12.53 31.61 9.66
C ASP A 35 12.01 32.11 8.29
N LEU A 36 12.92 32.34 7.34
CA LEU A 36 12.56 32.73 5.98
C LEU A 36 11.85 31.59 5.22
N ALA A 37 12.28 30.34 5.42
CA ALA A 37 11.61 29.16 4.87
C ALA A 37 10.24 28.90 5.51
N LEU A 38 10.10 29.16 6.82
CA LEU A 38 8.83 29.07 7.53
C LEU A 38 7.84 30.14 7.08
N LYS A 39 8.31 31.37 6.87
CA LYS A 39 7.48 32.48 6.34
C LYS A 39 6.99 32.19 4.93
N SER A 40 7.84 31.67 4.05
CA SER A 40 7.42 31.28 2.69
C SER A 40 6.45 30.10 2.70
N TYR A 41 6.67 29.14 3.60
CA TYR A 41 5.76 28.02 3.82
C TYR A 41 4.39 28.48 4.39
N ALA A 42 4.39 29.38 5.36
CA ALA A 42 3.18 29.95 5.95
C ALA A 42 2.38 30.76 4.92
N HIS A 43 3.07 31.53 4.06
CA HIS A 43 2.44 32.27 2.98
C HIS A 43 1.84 31.34 1.91
N ALA A 44 2.52 30.22 1.59
CA ALA A 44 1.99 29.21 0.69
C ALA A 44 0.74 28.51 1.25
N LEU A 45 0.69 28.27 2.57
CA LEU A 45 -0.48 27.70 3.23
C LEU A 45 -1.67 28.67 3.30
N ALA A 46 -1.42 29.96 3.58
CA ALA A 46 -2.47 30.96 3.70
C ALA A 46 -3.22 31.21 2.38
N ASN A 47 -2.52 31.02 1.25
CA ASN A 47 -3.08 31.22 -0.08
C ASN A 47 -3.64 29.93 -0.71
N THR A 48 -3.39 28.77 -0.10
CA THR A 48 -4.00 27.51 -0.53
C THR A 48 -5.51 27.54 -0.26
N SER A 49 -6.31 27.24 -1.27
CA SER A 49 -7.75 27.06 -1.12
C SER A 49 -8.09 25.63 -0.66
N LYS A 50 -9.25 25.46 0.00
CA LYS A 50 -9.68 24.15 0.54
C LYS A 50 -9.87 23.11 -0.57
N ASP A 51 -10.44 23.51 -1.70
CA ASP A 51 -10.73 22.61 -2.83
C ASP A 51 -9.46 22.18 -3.58
N GLU A 52 -8.48 23.08 -3.66
CA GLU A 52 -7.16 22.83 -4.22
C GLU A 52 -6.37 21.85 -3.34
N ALA A 53 -6.36 22.03 -2.02
CA ALA A 53 -5.70 21.10 -1.11
C ALA A 53 -6.28 19.67 -1.17
N LEU A 54 -7.60 19.55 -1.36
CA LEU A 54 -8.28 18.24 -1.45
C LEU A 54 -8.02 17.56 -2.80
N SER A 55 -8.03 18.32 -3.89
CA SER A 55 -7.73 17.78 -5.23
C SER A 55 -6.26 17.42 -5.40
N ASP A 56 -5.35 18.18 -4.79
CA ASP A 56 -3.92 17.85 -4.73
C ASP A 56 -3.66 16.61 -3.89
N LEU A 57 -4.40 16.41 -2.79
CA LEU A 57 -4.32 15.18 -2.00
C LEU A 57 -4.83 13.97 -2.78
N ALA A 58 -5.94 14.12 -3.50
CA ALA A 58 -6.50 13.06 -4.34
C ALA A 58 -5.60 12.70 -5.55
N SER A 59 -4.89 13.69 -6.08
CA SER A 59 -3.94 13.53 -7.19
C SER A 59 -2.51 13.23 -6.76
N LEU A 60 -2.27 13.04 -5.45
CA LEU A 60 -0.94 12.76 -4.87
C LEU A 60 0.12 13.81 -5.23
N LYS A 61 -0.28 15.08 -5.34
CA LYS A 61 0.63 16.20 -5.55
C LYS A 61 1.27 16.64 -4.24
N ILE A 62 2.58 16.82 -4.29
CA ILE A 62 3.41 17.24 -3.15
C ILE A 62 3.38 18.76 -3.07
N THR A 63 2.35 19.30 -2.41
CA THR A 63 2.16 20.72 -2.11
C THR A 63 2.37 20.94 -0.59
N PRO A 64 2.87 22.11 -0.13
CA PRO A 64 2.98 22.44 1.30
C PRO A 64 1.73 22.09 2.13
N ALA A 65 0.55 22.35 1.58
CA ALA A 65 -0.73 22.00 2.22
C ALA A 65 -0.96 20.49 2.36
N THR A 66 -0.63 19.70 1.34
CA THR A 66 -0.76 18.23 1.39
C THR A 66 0.18 17.65 2.46
N VAL A 67 1.39 18.18 2.56
CA VAL A 67 2.39 17.74 3.55
C VAL A 67 1.93 18.09 4.97
N THR A 68 1.42 19.30 5.23
CA THR A 68 0.87 19.61 6.57
C THR A 68 -0.34 18.75 6.92
N ILE A 69 -1.28 18.55 5.99
CA ILE A 69 -2.50 17.77 6.24
C ILE A 69 -2.14 16.30 6.51
N SER A 70 -1.26 15.70 5.71
CA SER A 70 -0.82 14.31 5.93
C SER A 70 -0.05 14.14 7.25
N LEU A 71 0.87 15.06 7.58
CA LEU A 71 1.63 15.00 8.82
C LEU A 71 0.74 15.21 10.06
N THR A 72 -0.18 16.18 10.00
CA THR A 72 -1.12 16.45 11.09
C THR A 72 -2.11 15.31 11.29
N THR A 73 -2.65 14.72 10.22
CA THR A 73 -3.54 13.56 10.34
C THR A 73 -2.83 12.32 10.91
N VAL A 74 -1.60 12.03 10.48
CA VAL A 74 -0.80 10.94 11.03
C VAL A 74 -0.47 11.17 12.50
N ALA A 75 -0.03 12.38 12.87
CA ALA A 75 0.23 12.73 14.26
C ALA A 75 -1.05 12.60 15.10
N MET A 76 -2.17 13.13 14.60
CA MET A 76 -3.45 13.07 15.30
C MET A 76 -3.91 11.63 15.51
N VAL A 77 -3.80 10.75 14.51
CA VAL A 77 -4.10 9.31 14.66
C VAL A 77 -3.23 8.67 15.74
N PHE A 78 -1.93 8.96 15.77
CA PHE A 78 -1.02 8.41 16.78
C PHE A 78 -1.36 8.91 18.20
N PHE A 79 -1.66 10.20 18.34
CA PHE A 79 -2.08 10.79 19.61
C PHE A 79 -3.46 10.29 20.06
N LEU A 80 -4.44 10.17 19.15
CA LEU A 80 -5.74 9.57 19.46
C LEU A 80 -5.59 8.11 19.89
N ASN A 81 -4.78 7.31 19.19
CA ASN A 81 -4.59 5.91 19.57
C ASN A 81 -3.95 5.77 20.97
N LYS A 82 -3.16 6.75 21.40
CA LYS A 82 -2.59 6.81 22.76
C LYS A 82 -3.59 7.34 23.79
N LEU A 83 -4.39 8.35 23.45
CA LEU A 83 -5.37 8.98 24.33
C LEU A 83 -6.58 8.07 24.58
N PHE A 84 -7.10 7.40 23.55
CA PHE A 84 -8.23 6.46 23.64
C PHE A 84 -7.88 5.13 24.32
N LYS A 85 -6.58 4.83 24.53
CA LYS A 85 -6.13 3.65 25.29
C LYS A 85 -6.06 3.89 26.80
N SER A 86 -6.32 5.12 27.27
CA SER A 86 -6.16 5.54 28.67
C SER A 86 -7.47 5.82 29.42
N SER A 87 -8.66 5.68 28.79
CA SER A 87 -9.92 6.14 29.41
C SER A 87 -11.11 5.18 29.35
N SER A 88 -10.94 3.86 29.24
CA SER A 88 -12.08 2.92 29.29
C SER A 88 -12.20 2.19 30.63
N SER A 89 -12.60 2.91 31.67
CA SER A 89 -13.40 2.33 32.76
C SER A 89 -14.88 2.65 32.48
N GLY A 90 -15.71 1.62 32.31
CA GLY A 90 -17.17 1.76 32.38
C GLY A 90 -17.92 1.56 31.07
N SER A 91 -18.82 0.57 31.11
CA SER A 91 -19.85 0.20 30.12
C SER A 91 -19.35 -0.51 28.85
N LYS A 92 -19.49 -1.85 28.84
CA LYS A 92 -19.50 -2.65 27.62
C LYS A 92 -20.76 -2.27 26.82
N PRO A 93 -20.67 -1.73 25.59
CA PRO A 93 -21.71 -2.00 24.61
C PRO A 93 -21.53 -3.44 24.12
N ALA A 94 -22.63 -4.16 23.95
CA ALA A 94 -22.64 -5.48 23.35
C ALA A 94 -21.79 -5.49 22.06
N PRO A 95 -21.07 -6.58 21.75
CA PRO A 95 -20.19 -6.64 20.60
C PRO A 95 -21.04 -6.56 19.34
N THR A 96 -21.17 -5.37 18.76
CA THR A 96 -21.59 -5.23 17.37
C THR A 96 -20.49 -5.91 16.55
N LYS A 97 -20.78 -7.16 16.15
CA LYS A 97 -19.98 -7.94 15.21
C LYS A 97 -19.60 -7.00 14.07
N LYS A 98 -18.33 -6.55 14.05
CA LYS A 98 -17.76 -5.82 12.90
C LYS A 98 -17.97 -6.75 11.72
N LYS A 99 -18.99 -6.49 10.89
CA LYS A 99 -19.22 -7.23 9.67
C LYS A 99 -17.92 -7.12 8.88
N LYS A 100 -17.19 -8.24 8.74
CA LYS A 100 -16.03 -8.32 7.85
C LYS A 100 -16.47 -7.67 6.54
N LYS A 101 -15.92 -6.51 6.17
CA LYS A 101 -16.23 -5.87 4.89
C LYS A 101 -15.95 -6.93 3.83
N LYS A 102 -17.00 -7.41 3.15
CA LYS A 102 -16.83 -8.31 2.01
C LYS A 102 -15.91 -7.59 1.02
N LEU A 103 -14.83 -8.23 0.59
CA LEU A 103 -13.94 -7.64 -0.42
C LEU A 103 -14.78 -7.18 -1.62
N THR A 104 -14.47 -5.99 -2.14
CA THR A 104 -15.11 -5.53 -3.38
C THR A 104 -14.70 -6.46 -4.53
N LYS A 105 -15.50 -6.51 -5.61
CA LYS A 105 -15.17 -7.32 -6.80
C LYS A 105 -13.76 -7.01 -7.33
N THR A 106 -13.40 -5.72 -7.36
CA THR A 106 -12.07 -5.22 -7.72
C THR A 106 -10.97 -5.72 -6.79
N GLN A 107 -11.18 -5.67 -5.46
CA GLN A 107 -10.20 -6.20 -4.50
C GLN A 107 -10.02 -7.71 -4.62
N LYS A 108 -11.12 -8.43 -4.87
CA LYS A 108 -11.09 -9.88 -5.10
C LYS A 108 -10.29 -10.21 -6.37
N ALA A 109 -10.56 -9.54 -7.48
CA ALA A 109 -9.84 -9.73 -8.74
C ALA A 109 -8.35 -9.44 -8.60
N ASN A 110 -7.96 -8.34 -7.92
CA ASN A 110 -6.54 -8.05 -7.69
C ASN A 110 -5.86 -9.13 -6.86
N LYS A 111 -6.54 -9.62 -5.82
CA LYS A 111 -6.03 -10.70 -4.98
C LYS A 111 -5.88 -12.01 -5.76
N GLU A 112 -6.81 -12.32 -6.65
CA GLU A 112 -6.75 -13.51 -7.51
C GLU A 112 -5.60 -13.41 -8.51
N ILE A 113 -5.40 -12.26 -9.15
CA ILE A 113 -4.25 -12.02 -10.05
C ILE A 113 -2.94 -12.21 -9.30
N GLN A 114 -2.82 -11.62 -8.10
CA GLN A 114 -1.62 -11.73 -7.29
C GLN A 114 -1.38 -13.17 -6.82
N ALA A 115 -2.42 -13.88 -6.39
CA ALA A 115 -2.29 -15.27 -5.94
C ALA A 115 -1.78 -16.19 -7.06
N VAL A 116 -2.17 -15.95 -8.32
CA VAL A 116 -1.61 -16.70 -9.45
C VAL A 116 -0.13 -16.36 -9.66
N LEU A 117 0.24 -15.08 -9.59
CA LEU A 117 1.63 -14.66 -9.72
C LEU A 117 2.50 -15.29 -8.62
N ASP A 118 2.08 -15.15 -7.36
CA ASP A 118 2.79 -15.70 -6.19
C ASP A 118 2.96 -17.22 -6.33
N PHE A 119 1.91 -17.93 -6.72
CA PHE A 119 1.97 -19.38 -6.90
C PHE A 119 2.97 -19.79 -7.98
N VAL A 120 2.99 -19.10 -9.12
CA VAL A 120 3.95 -19.38 -10.19
C VAL A 120 5.38 -19.09 -9.72
N GLU A 121 5.60 -17.94 -9.07
CA GLU A 121 6.92 -17.53 -8.57
C GLU A 121 7.46 -18.45 -7.47
N GLU A 122 6.61 -18.89 -6.54
CA GLU A 122 7.05 -19.73 -5.42
C GLU A 122 7.15 -21.20 -5.79
N THR A 123 6.32 -21.68 -6.73
CA THR A 123 6.21 -23.11 -7.03
C THR A 123 6.92 -23.48 -8.32
N TYR A 124 6.59 -22.82 -9.43
CA TYR A 124 7.03 -23.27 -10.75
C TYR A 124 8.37 -22.70 -11.15
N VAL A 125 8.65 -21.43 -10.85
CA VAL A 125 9.95 -20.82 -11.19
C VAL A 125 11.12 -21.60 -10.59
N PRO A 126 11.13 -21.95 -9.28
CA PRO A 126 12.25 -22.68 -8.69
C PRO A 126 12.35 -24.10 -9.24
N GLN A 127 11.23 -24.76 -9.50
CA GLN A 127 11.22 -26.11 -10.09
C GLN A 127 11.75 -26.13 -11.53
N ILE A 128 11.46 -25.09 -12.31
CA ILE A 128 11.98 -24.92 -13.67
C ILE A 128 13.49 -24.66 -13.63
N GLU A 129 13.95 -23.79 -12.73
CA GLU A 129 15.37 -23.50 -12.56
C GLU A 129 16.15 -24.74 -12.10
N GLU A 130 15.64 -25.46 -11.10
CA GLU A 130 16.21 -26.73 -10.65
C GLU A 130 16.25 -27.78 -11.78
N PHE A 131 15.20 -27.84 -12.61
CA PHE A 131 15.17 -28.71 -13.78
C PHE A 131 16.26 -28.36 -14.80
N PHE A 132 16.48 -27.07 -15.06
CA PHE A 132 17.56 -26.63 -15.95
C PHE A 132 18.94 -26.98 -15.40
N GLU A 133 19.18 -26.79 -14.10
CA GLU A 133 20.45 -27.16 -13.47
C GLU A 133 20.72 -28.68 -13.52
N LYS A 134 19.68 -29.48 -13.29
CA LYS A 134 19.78 -30.94 -13.26
C LYS A 134 19.63 -31.58 -14.64
N TYR A 135 19.46 -30.79 -15.70
CA TYR A 135 19.11 -31.26 -17.03
C TYR A 135 20.00 -32.39 -17.53
N SER A 136 21.33 -32.25 -17.39
CA SER A 136 22.32 -33.24 -17.83
C SER A 136 22.29 -34.56 -17.08
N THR A 137 21.67 -34.59 -15.90
CA THR A 137 21.61 -35.78 -15.02
C THR A 137 20.32 -36.59 -15.27
N ILE A 138 19.33 -36.01 -15.95
CA ILE A 138 18.01 -36.60 -16.14
C ILE A 138 17.98 -37.38 -17.47
N SER A 139 17.37 -38.57 -17.45
CA SER A 139 17.18 -39.37 -18.66
C SER A 139 16.32 -38.64 -19.71
N PRO A 140 16.55 -38.85 -21.02
CA PRO A 140 15.86 -38.11 -22.07
C PRO A 140 14.33 -38.23 -22.02
N GLU A 141 13.77 -39.40 -21.69
CA GLU A 141 12.32 -39.56 -21.50
C GLU A 141 11.78 -38.70 -20.35
N ASN A 142 12.49 -38.64 -19.24
CA ASN A 142 12.11 -37.82 -18.10
C ASN A 142 12.24 -36.32 -18.40
N ARG A 143 13.19 -35.91 -19.26
CA ARG A 143 13.32 -34.52 -19.72
C ARG A 143 12.10 -34.08 -20.52
N GLU A 144 11.70 -34.86 -21.53
CA GLU A 144 10.54 -34.51 -22.35
C GLU A 144 9.23 -34.48 -21.53
N TYR A 145 9.07 -35.42 -20.59
CA TYR A 145 7.96 -35.41 -19.65
C TYR A 145 7.94 -34.12 -18.80
N LYS A 146 9.10 -33.70 -18.26
CA LYS A 146 9.20 -32.50 -17.44
C LYS A 146 8.91 -31.22 -18.22
N PHE A 147 9.36 -31.11 -19.48
CA PHE A 147 8.99 -29.99 -20.34
C PHE A 147 7.48 -29.90 -20.54
N LYS A 148 6.85 -31.00 -20.99
CA LYS A 148 5.39 -31.04 -21.20
C LYS A 148 4.63 -30.72 -19.91
N TYR A 149 5.09 -31.26 -18.78
CA TYR A 149 4.51 -30.97 -17.47
C TYR A 149 4.53 -29.46 -17.15
N PHE A 150 5.68 -28.80 -17.28
CA PHE A 150 5.77 -27.36 -16.98
C PHE A 150 4.99 -26.51 -17.99
N GLU A 151 5.03 -26.84 -19.28
CA GLU A 151 4.21 -26.18 -20.31
C GLU A 151 2.72 -26.24 -19.96
N GLU A 152 2.21 -27.43 -19.61
CA GLU A 152 0.81 -27.63 -19.22
C GLU A 152 0.46 -26.90 -17.92
N MET A 153 1.35 -26.90 -16.92
CA MET A 153 1.08 -26.22 -15.65
C MET A 153 1.03 -24.70 -15.84
N LEU A 154 1.98 -24.13 -16.57
CA LEU A 154 1.98 -22.69 -16.88
C LEU A 154 0.75 -22.31 -17.73
N LEU A 155 0.34 -23.17 -18.66
CA LEU A 155 -0.88 -22.95 -19.44
C LEU A 155 -2.15 -22.95 -18.57
N LYS A 156 -2.24 -23.84 -17.58
CA LYS A 156 -3.36 -23.85 -16.62
C LYS A 156 -3.44 -22.53 -15.84
N GLU A 157 -2.31 -21.97 -15.42
CA GLU A 157 -2.31 -20.68 -14.71
C GLU A 157 -2.71 -19.51 -15.63
N LEU A 158 -2.32 -19.53 -16.91
CA LEU A 158 -2.82 -18.57 -17.91
C LEU A 158 -4.34 -18.64 -18.06
N MET A 159 -4.90 -19.84 -18.16
CA MET A 159 -6.36 -20.03 -18.24
C MET A 159 -7.08 -19.48 -17.00
N LYS A 160 -6.48 -19.62 -15.80
CA LYS A 160 -7.03 -19.02 -14.58
C LYS A 160 -7.03 -17.50 -14.66
N LEU A 161 -5.94 -16.88 -15.13
CA LEU A 161 -5.85 -15.42 -15.28
C LEU A 161 -6.90 -14.88 -16.26
N ASP A 162 -7.09 -15.54 -17.39
CA ASP A 162 -8.08 -15.15 -18.39
C ASP A 162 -9.52 -15.21 -17.85
N GLY A 163 -9.79 -16.12 -16.90
CA GLY A 163 -11.06 -16.22 -16.20
C GLY A 163 -11.34 -15.11 -15.17
N ILE A 164 -10.37 -14.27 -14.82
CA ILE A 164 -10.56 -13.22 -13.80
C ILE A 164 -11.30 -12.02 -14.39
N ASP A 165 -12.49 -11.72 -13.87
CA ASP A 165 -13.26 -10.53 -14.23
C ASP A 165 -12.65 -9.27 -13.58
N THR A 166 -12.13 -8.36 -14.41
CA THR A 166 -11.54 -7.09 -13.97
C THR A 166 -12.57 -6.00 -13.69
N ALA A 167 -13.87 -6.29 -13.84
CA ALA A 167 -14.99 -5.37 -13.55
C ALA A 167 -14.83 -3.98 -14.21
N GLY A 168 -14.24 -3.94 -15.42
CA GLY A 168 -13.97 -2.70 -16.16
C GLY A 168 -12.83 -1.83 -15.62
N ASN A 169 -12.04 -2.31 -14.65
CA ASN A 169 -10.91 -1.55 -14.10
C ASN A 169 -9.65 -1.73 -14.95
N ASP A 170 -9.16 -0.64 -15.56
CA ASP A 170 -7.98 -0.68 -16.44
C ASP A 170 -6.68 -1.04 -15.73
N VAL A 171 -6.49 -0.59 -14.48
CA VAL A 171 -5.30 -0.96 -13.69
C VAL A 171 -5.26 -2.48 -13.47
N LEU A 172 -6.40 -3.12 -13.19
CA LEU A 172 -6.47 -4.58 -13.06
C LEU A 172 -6.23 -5.30 -14.40
N ARG A 173 -6.71 -4.74 -15.51
CA ARG A 173 -6.44 -5.28 -16.85
C ARG A 173 -4.95 -5.23 -17.17
N GLU A 174 -4.28 -4.14 -16.84
CA GLU A 174 -2.85 -4.00 -17.00
C GLU A 174 -2.07 -4.95 -16.09
N ASN A 175 -2.46 -5.08 -14.81
CA ASN A 175 -1.83 -6.01 -13.89
C ASN A 175 -1.97 -7.46 -14.38
N ARG A 176 -3.17 -7.87 -14.79
CA ARG A 176 -3.40 -9.19 -15.41
C ARG A 176 -2.50 -9.40 -16.62
N LYS A 177 -2.39 -8.40 -17.50
CA LYS A 177 -1.51 -8.44 -18.68
C LYS A 177 -0.03 -8.59 -18.32
N LYS A 178 0.43 -7.94 -17.25
CA LYS A 178 1.81 -8.08 -16.75
C LYS A 178 2.08 -9.52 -16.28
N VAL A 179 1.16 -10.11 -15.51
CA VAL A 179 1.28 -11.50 -15.03
C VAL A 179 1.23 -12.49 -16.20
N ILE A 180 0.34 -12.29 -17.18
CA ILE A 180 0.29 -13.12 -18.41
C ILE A 180 1.65 -13.09 -19.12
N LYS A 181 2.22 -11.89 -19.34
CA LYS A 181 3.53 -11.75 -19.98
C LYS A 181 4.65 -12.42 -19.18
N PHE A 182 4.58 -12.36 -17.86
CA PHE A 182 5.52 -13.03 -16.98
C PHE A 182 5.50 -14.55 -17.20
N ILE A 183 4.32 -15.18 -17.14
CA ILE A 183 4.17 -16.62 -17.37
C ILE A 183 4.64 -17.01 -18.79
N GLN A 184 4.23 -16.23 -19.80
CA GLN A 184 4.66 -16.44 -21.19
C GLN A 184 6.19 -16.33 -21.36
N SER A 185 6.86 -15.51 -20.56
CA SER A 185 8.32 -15.41 -20.62
C SER A 185 9.01 -16.71 -20.16
N TYR A 186 8.43 -17.42 -19.18
CA TYR A 186 8.96 -18.73 -18.76
C TYR A 186 8.65 -19.84 -19.75
N GLN A 187 7.47 -19.82 -20.39
CA GLN A 187 7.19 -20.74 -21.50
C GLN A 187 8.21 -20.57 -22.62
N LYS A 188 8.52 -19.32 -23.01
CA LYS A 188 9.56 -19.04 -24.00
C LYS A 188 10.95 -19.51 -23.57
N LYS A 189 11.31 -19.35 -22.29
CA LYS A 189 12.57 -19.86 -21.75
C LYS A 189 12.65 -21.39 -21.84
N LEU A 190 11.55 -22.09 -21.50
CA LEU A 190 11.46 -23.54 -21.64
C LEU A 190 11.63 -23.98 -23.10
N ASP A 191 10.90 -23.34 -24.03
CA ASP A 191 10.98 -23.63 -25.46
C ASP A 191 12.41 -23.39 -26.01
N GLN A 192 13.00 -22.25 -25.66
CA GLN A 192 14.36 -21.91 -26.06
C GLN A 192 15.37 -22.92 -25.52
N PHE A 193 15.30 -23.23 -24.23
CA PHE A 193 16.20 -24.17 -23.59
C PHE A 193 16.09 -25.58 -24.21
N LYS A 194 14.87 -26.03 -24.53
CA LYS A 194 14.62 -27.29 -25.25
C LYS A 194 15.21 -27.27 -26.66
N SER A 195 15.11 -26.16 -27.37
CA SER A 195 15.66 -26.03 -28.73
C SER A 195 17.19 -26.01 -28.75
N GLU A 196 17.82 -25.44 -27.72
CA GLU A 196 19.28 -25.36 -27.57
C GLU A 196 19.88 -26.68 -27.06
N ASN A 197 19.09 -27.51 -26.36
CA ASN A 197 19.52 -28.75 -25.75
C ASN A 197 18.63 -29.94 -26.18
N PRO A 198 18.72 -30.39 -27.44
CA PRO A 198 17.88 -31.48 -27.96
C PRO A 198 18.11 -32.83 -27.27
#